data_AF-A0A9P6BUR1-F1
#
_entry.id   AF-A0A9P6BUR1-F1
#
_cell.length_a   1.000
_cell.length_b   1.000
_cell.length_c   1.000
_cell.angle_alpha   90.00
_cell.angle_beta   90.00
_cell.angle_gamma   90.00
#
_symmetry.space_group_name_H-M   'P 1'
#
loop_
_entity.id
_entity.type
_entity.pdbx_description
1 polymer ?
#
loop_
_entity_poly.entity_id
_entity_poly.type
_entity_poly.pdbx_seq_one_letter_code
_entity_poly.pdbx_strand_id
1 'polypeptide(L)'
;MLDTAIGFDLKTQMLKQEYGKNEDLSNHPERINFAELSRAERTYKALWNHVYPIFQELSGRDRKREKALLEMAKTRPEIDFFIRLERRLFPWLHFGRYTSFSLYRTYSGRGLVFCAGNGQFEFVVTSIQSIRNRLKSTLPIQIYHMGDDDLSKERQTYLREMASGIEVIDVTQILDNDYMQLGGWSIKPFAMLASSFEEVMFVDADAYFLQDPITLFDDPGYQATGALFFYDRTLFADSHDQPEWLKSVSPLLSSFPPISRMFRLLSAHEQESGVVLINKRTRFLGLLATCKSNGKWERDLVSYKVFHGDKETFWTGFEMIQEPYVFMRNYGGVIGELRPDNPQSVCGAQLHEDYRGRPLWWNGGLYRNKNAGVTRYLEFGYWMSGGGHQKHRERITRDPEGMKRVLSDLGLNSEDQLPQETKDAEWDFMESCLAGAKVNTLSQREKDLANGYIGIDKIARVDGQKMYDGESLDPRTHDWDNA
;
A
#
# COMPACT_ATOMS: atom_id res chain seq x y z
N MET A 1 -28.77 -22.81 -12.54
CA MET A 1 -27.31 -22.97 -12.50
C MET A 1 -26.69 -22.18 -11.34
N LEU A 2 -26.93 -20.86 -11.21
CA LEU A 2 -26.37 -20.08 -10.11
C LEU A 2 -26.93 -20.47 -8.72
N ASP A 3 -28.23 -20.74 -8.60
CA ASP A 3 -28.83 -21.22 -7.33
C ASP A 3 -28.33 -22.61 -6.94
N THR A 4 -27.97 -23.41 -7.95
CA THR A 4 -27.41 -24.75 -7.79
C THR A 4 -25.94 -24.72 -7.36
N ALA A 5 -25.19 -23.68 -7.76
CA ALA A 5 -23.76 -23.54 -7.46
C ALA A 5 -23.48 -22.84 -6.12
N ILE A 6 -24.31 -21.88 -5.71
CA ILE A 6 -24.09 -21.06 -4.50
C ILE A 6 -25.14 -21.36 -3.41
N GLY A 7 -26.35 -21.81 -3.78
CA GLY A 7 -27.49 -21.93 -2.88
C GLY A 7 -28.24 -20.59 -2.72
N PHE A 8 -29.58 -20.64 -2.70
CA PHE A 8 -30.45 -19.46 -2.61
C PHE A 8 -30.24 -18.67 -1.30
N ASP A 9 -30.13 -19.39 -0.17
CA ASP A 9 -29.96 -18.77 1.15
C ASP A 9 -28.63 -18.02 1.26
N LEU A 10 -27.55 -18.60 0.72
CA LEU A 10 -26.22 -17.99 0.76
C LEU A 10 -26.14 -16.73 -0.11
N LYS A 11 -26.77 -16.71 -1.29
CA LYS A 11 -26.87 -15.49 -2.11
C LYS A 11 -27.63 -14.39 -1.39
N THR A 12 -28.75 -14.75 -0.76
CA THR A 12 -29.56 -13.80 -0.01
C THR A 12 -28.75 -13.24 1.15
N GLN A 13 -27.99 -14.08 1.86
CA GLN A 13 -27.08 -13.64 2.92
C GLN A 13 -26.00 -12.67 2.42
N MET A 14 -25.37 -12.95 1.27
CA MET A 14 -24.36 -12.07 0.66
C MET A 14 -24.91 -10.69 0.26
N LEU A 15 -26.23 -10.57 0.06
CA LEU A 15 -26.91 -9.32 -0.28
C LEU A 15 -27.65 -8.66 0.89
N LYS A 16 -27.81 -9.35 2.03
CA LYS A 16 -28.58 -8.85 3.19
C LYS A 16 -27.92 -7.67 3.90
N GLN A 17 -26.58 -7.59 3.90
CA GLN A 17 -25.82 -6.54 4.57
C GLN A 17 -25.51 -5.41 3.60
N GLU A 18 -26.55 -4.68 3.18
CA GLU A 18 -26.38 -3.34 2.64
C GLU A 18 -26.43 -2.35 3.80
N TYR A 19 -25.52 -1.39 3.81
CA TYR A 19 -25.64 -0.21 4.63
C TYR A 19 -25.81 1.02 3.76
N GLY A 20 -26.75 1.88 4.17
CA GLY A 20 -27.05 3.11 3.44
C GLY A 20 -25.91 4.12 3.55
N LYS A 21 -25.82 5.01 2.55
CA LYS A 21 -24.88 6.13 2.51
C LYS A 21 -24.91 7.00 3.77
N ASN A 22 -26.08 7.13 4.40
CA ASN A 22 -26.32 7.95 5.59
C ASN A 22 -26.60 7.11 6.85
N GLU A 23 -26.41 5.79 6.78
CA GLU A 23 -26.70 4.91 7.90
C GLU A 23 -25.51 4.88 8.87
N ASP A 24 -25.76 5.04 10.16
CA ASP A 24 -24.75 4.96 11.22
C ASP A 24 -24.70 3.53 11.82
N LEU A 25 -23.59 2.83 11.61
CA LEU A 25 -23.39 1.48 12.15
C LEU A 25 -22.59 1.46 13.46
N SER A 26 -22.33 2.62 14.09
CA SER A 26 -21.50 2.70 15.31
C SER A 26 -22.01 1.80 16.44
N ASN A 27 -23.34 1.63 16.53
CA ASN A 27 -24.00 0.77 17.53
C ASN A 27 -24.35 -0.63 17.01
N HIS A 28 -23.92 -0.98 15.79
CA HIS A 28 -24.23 -2.24 15.11
C HIS A 28 -22.98 -2.98 14.58
N PRO A 29 -21.93 -3.20 15.40
CA PRO A 29 -20.71 -3.89 14.96
C PRO A 29 -20.96 -5.32 14.48
N GLU A 30 -22.02 -5.98 14.96
CA GLU A 30 -22.43 -7.33 14.54
C GLU A 30 -22.79 -7.44 13.06
N ARG A 31 -23.06 -6.31 12.40
CA ARG A 31 -23.37 -6.25 10.96
C ARG A 31 -22.12 -6.34 10.08
N ILE A 32 -20.92 -6.17 10.65
CA ILE A 32 -19.66 -6.30 9.92
C ILE A 32 -19.06 -7.67 10.22
N ASN A 33 -19.30 -8.62 9.33
CA ASN A 33 -18.75 -9.96 9.42
C ASN A 33 -17.72 -10.18 8.30
N PHE A 34 -16.42 -10.12 8.66
CA PHE A 34 -15.35 -10.27 7.68
C PHE A 34 -15.30 -11.67 7.04
N ALA A 35 -15.75 -12.72 7.73
CA ALA A 35 -15.81 -14.06 7.15
C ALA A 35 -16.88 -14.15 6.04
N GLU A 36 -18.03 -13.50 6.24
CA GLU A 36 -19.05 -13.34 5.20
C GLU A 36 -18.57 -12.42 4.08
N LEU A 37 -17.86 -11.34 4.43
CA LEU A 37 -17.26 -10.41 3.48
C LEU A 37 -16.26 -11.13 2.57
N SER A 38 -15.29 -11.86 3.11
CA SER A 38 -14.33 -12.67 2.34
C SER A 38 -15.03 -13.68 1.42
N ARG A 39 -16.10 -14.33 1.90
CA ARG A 39 -16.89 -15.24 1.04
C ARG A 39 -17.57 -14.49 -0.10
N ALA A 40 -18.18 -13.34 0.19
CA ALA A 40 -18.84 -12.51 -0.80
C ALA A 40 -17.85 -11.94 -1.83
N GLU A 41 -16.69 -11.46 -1.41
CA GLU A 41 -15.64 -10.94 -2.29
C GLU A 41 -15.02 -12.03 -3.18
N ARG A 42 -14.85 -13.26 -2.66
CA ARG A 42 -14.42 -14.41 -3.48
C ARG A 42 -15.47 -14.80 -4.53
N THR A 43 -16.74 -14.79 -4.16
CA THR A 43 -17.83 -14.99 -5.11
C THR A 43 -17.86 -13.88 -6.16
N TYR A 44 -17.71 -12.62 -5.73
CA TYR A 44 -17.61 -11.48 -6.62
C TYR A 44 -16.44 -11.61 -7.58
N LYS A 45 -15.25 -12.05 -7.12
CA LYS A 45 -14.09 -12.31 -7.97
C LYS A 45 -14.40 -13.35 -9.06
N ALA A 46 -15.05 -14.46 -8.71
CA ALA A 46 -15.46 -15.47 -9.68
C ALA A 46 -16.45 -14.90 -10.71
N LEU A 47 -17.44 -14.11 -10.25
CA LEU A 47 -18.41 -13.45 -11.13
C LEU A 47 -17.76 -12.38 -12.01
N TRP A 48 -16.85 -11.57 -11.48
CA TRP A 48 -16.13 -10.55 -12.22
C TRP A 48 -15.37 -11.17 -13.39
N ASN A 49 -14.64 -12.27 -13.14
CA ASN A 49 -13.93 -13.02 -14.18
C ASN A 49 -14.85 -13.68 -15.21
N HIS A 50 -16.09 -14.01 -14.83
CA HIS A 50 -17.10 -14.53 -15.75
C HIS A 50 -17.75 -13.43 -16.60
N VAL A 51 -18.07 -12.29 -15.99
CA VAL A 51 -18.87 -11.22 -16.59
C VAL A 51 -17.99 -10.25 -17.40
N TYR A 52 -16.73 -10.07 -17.04
CA TYR A 52 -15.84 -9.15 -17.74
C TYR A 52 -15.60 -9.53 -19.22
N PRO A 53 -15.33 -10.79 -19.59
CA PRO A 53 -15.22 -11.18 -21.00
C PRO A 53 -16.50 -10.89 -21.81
N ILE A 54 -17.67 -11.14 -21.22
CA ILE A 54 -18.97 -10.80 -21.82
C ILE A 54 -19.05 -9.29 -22.07
N PHE A 55 -18.66 -8.47 -21.09
CA PHE A 55 -18.62 -7.02 -21.23
C PHE A 55 -17.64 -6.56 -22.33
N GLN A 56 -16.51 -7.25 -22.52
CA GLN A 56 -15.52 -6.90 -23.55
C GLN A 56 -16.06 -7.08 -24.97
N GLU A 57 -16.93 -8.07 -25.20
CA GLU A 57 -17.57 -8.36 -26.49
C GLU A 57 -18.67 -7.36 -26.86
N LEU A 58 -19.20 -6.60 -25.90
CA LEU A 58 -20.24 -5.61 -26.15
C LEU A 58 -19.72 -4.42 -26.98
N SER A 59 -20.56 -3.93 -27.88
CA SER A 59 -20.18 -2.85 -28.81
C SER A 59 -20.33 -1.44 -28.22
N GLY A 60 -19.44 -0.53 -28.63
CA GLY A 60 -19.46 0.89 -28.26
C GLY A 60 -18.56 1.27 -27.09
N ARG A 61 -18.69 2.51 -26.61
CA ARG A 61 -17.97 3.06 -25.44
C ARG A 61 -18.44 2.40 -24.15
N ASP A 62 -17.63 2.45 -23.09
CA ASP A 62 -17.91 1.77 -21.81
C ASP A 62 -19.30 2.03 -21.25
N ARG A 63 -19.75 3.29 -21.21
CA ARG A 63 -21.11 3.62 -20.73
C ARG A 63 -22.23 2.94 -21.52
N LYS A 64 -22.04 2.68 -22.82
CA LYS A 64 -23.01 1.95 -23.65
C LYS A 64 -22.95 0.45 -23.35
N ARG A 65 -21.75 -0.11 -23.18
CA ARG A 65 -21.54 -1.51 -22.81
C ARG A 65 -22.16 -1.82 -21.44
N GLU A 66 -21.95 -0.94 -20.46
CA GLU A 66 -22.54 -1.08 -19.12
C GLU A 66 -24.06 -1.06 -19.16
N LYS A 67 -24.67 -0.15 -19.96
CA LYS A 67 -26.13 -0.15 -20.17
C LYS A 67 -26.63 -1.44 -20.81
N ALA A 68 -25.91 -1.97 -21.81
CA ALA A 68 -26.26 -3.25 -22.40
C ALA A 68 -26.13 -4.40 -21.38
N LEU A 69 -25.13 -4.37 -20.50
CA LEU A 69 -24.97 -5.34 -19.42
C LEU A 69 -26.14 -5.29 -18.42
N LEU A 70 -26.65 -4.11 -18.09
CA LEU A 70 -27.85 -3.95 -17.26
C LEU A 70 -29.11 -4.51 -17.93
N GLU A 71 -29.26 -4.37 -19.24
CA GLU A 71 -30.35 -5.01 -19.96
C GLU A 71 -30.23 -6.54 -19.95
N MET A 72 -29.01 -7.07 -20.09
CA MET A 72 -28.76 -8.51 -19.98
C MET A 72 -29.10 -9.05 -18.58
N ALA A 73 -28.83 -8.29 -17.51
CA ALA A 73 -29.12 -8.67 -16.13
C ALA A 73 -30.60 -9.06 -15.91
N LYS A 74 -31.54 -8.47 -16.68
CA LYS A 74 -32.98 -8.80 -16.60
C LYS A 74 -33.30 -10.25 -16.95
N THR A 75 -32.43 -10.90 -17.73
CA THR A 75 -32.63 -12.29 -18.22
C THR A 75 -31.49 -13.23 -17.80
N ARG A 76 -30.38 -12.69 -17.29
CA ARG A 76 -29.19 -13.44 -16.84
C ARG A 76 -28.97 -13.22 -15.33
N PRO A 77 -29.48 -14.14 -14.47
CA PRO A 77 -29.42 -14.00 -13.00
C PRO A 77 -28.01 -13.84 -12.43
N GLU A 78 -27.00 -14.40 -13.08
CA GLU A 78 -25.59 -14.28 -12.69
C GLU A 78 -25.03 -12.87 -12.93
N ILE A 79 -25.50 -12.16 -13.95
CA ILE A 79 -25.13 -10.78 -14.22
C ILE A 79 -25.87 -9.85 -13.25
N ASP A 80 -27.16 -10.10 -13.00
CA ASP A 80 -27.91 -9.36 -11.96
C ASP A 80 -27.24 -9.51 -10.59
N PHE A 81 -26.92 -10.75 -10.22
CA PHE A 81 -26.26 -11.03 -8.95
C PHE A 81 -24.89 -10.37 -8.85
N PHE A 82 -24.08 -10.39 -9.93
CA PHE A 82 -22.81 -9.67 -9.99
C PHE A 82 -22.98 -8.17 -9.71
N ILE A 83 -23.91 -7.50 -10.41
CA ILE A 83 -24.10 -6.05 -10.30
C ILE A 83 -24.60 -5.66 -8.89
N ARG A 84 -25.52 -6.45 -8.33
CA ARG A 84 -26.04 -6.22 -6.97
C ARG A 84 -24.96 -6.46 -5.91
N LEU A 85 -24.19 -7.53 -6.08
CA LEU A 85 -23.10 -7.85 -5.15
C LEU A 85 -21.99 -6.79 -5.21
N GLU A 86 -21.64 -6.29 -6.39
CA GLU A 86 -20.68 -5.19 -6.57
C GLU A 86 -21.14 -3.93 -5.84
N ARG A 87 -22.40 -3.53 -6.01
CA ARG A 87 -22.97 -2.37 -5.33
C ARG A 87 -22.95 -2.50 -3.82
N ARG A 88 -23.21 -3.70 -3.30
CA ARG A 88 -23.15 -3.99 -1.87
C ARG A 88 -21.71 -3.95 -1.33
N LEU A 89 -20.77 -4.53 -2.07
CA LEU A 89 -19.37 -4.64 -1.63
C LEU A 89 -18.63 -3.31 -1.77
N PHE A 90 -18.77 -2.65 -2.92
CA PHE A 90 -17.97 -1.50 -3.34
C PHE A 90 -18.85 -0.32 -3.79
N PRO A 91 -19.77 0.18 -2.95
CA PRO A 91 -20.74 1.20 -3.34
C PRO A 91 -20.07 2.49 -3.88
N TRP A 92 -18.89 2.84 -3.37
CA TRP A 92 -18.09 4.00 -3.82
C TRP A 92 -17.64 3.96 -5.29
N LEU A 93 -17.62 2.79 -5.93
CA LEU A 93 -17.30 2.65 -7.35
C LEU A 93 -18.41 3.19 -8.26
N HIS A 94 -19.65 3.22 -7.76
CA HIS A 94 -20.83 3.58 -8.56
C HIS A 94 -21.07 5.08 -8.63
N PHE A 95 -20.08 5.89 -8.27
CA PHE A 95 -20.07 7.32 -8.53
C PHE A 95 -19.87 7.58 -10.02
N GLY A 96 -20.96 7.89 -10.72
CA GLY A 96 -20.95 8.13 -12.17
C GLY A 96 -20.71 6.91 -13.06
N ARG A 97 -20.65 5.70 -12.47
CA ARG A 97 -20.39 4.42 -13.17
C ARG A 97 -21.45 3.38 -12.83
N TYR A 98 -21.68 2.44 -13.74
CA TYR A 98 -22.60 1.34 -13.47
C TYR A 98 -21.89 0.12 -12.92
N THR A 99 -20.66 -0.16 -13.37
CA THR A 99 -19.84 -1.24 -12.83
C THR A 99 -18.36 -0.85 -12.69
N SER A 100 -17.57 -1.68 -12.01
CA SER A 100 -16.12 -1.49 -11.88
C SER A 100 -15.37 -1.55 -13.20
N PHE A 101 -15.97 -2.11 -14.27
CA PHE A 101 -15.31 -2.32 -15.55
C PHE A 101 -14.90 -1.02 -16.24
N SER A 102 -15.73 0.03 -16.13
CA SER A 102 -15.42 1.31 -16.75
C SER A 102 -14.19 1.96 -16.11
N LEU A 103 -14.00 1.81 -14.80
CA LEU A 103 -12.77 2.27 -14.12
C LEU A 103 -11.58 1.36 -14.45
N TYR A 104 -11.74 0.04 -14.39
CA TYR A 104 -10.66 -0.91 -14.66
C TYR A 104 -10.03 -0.75 -16.06
N ARG A 105 -10.82 -0.34 -17.05
CA ARG A 105 -10.36 -0.12 -18.43
C ARG A 105 -9.62 1.20 -18.65
N THR A 106 -9.67 2.16 -17.72
CA THR A 106 -8.95 3.43 -17.88
C THR A 106 -7.49 3.35 -17.48
N TYR A 107 -7.08 2.31 -16.76
CA TYR A 107 -5.73 2.22 -16.24
C TYR A 107 -4.70 1.97 -17.34
N SER A 108 -3.59 2.71 -17.30
CA SER A 108 -2.47 2.55 -18.23
C SER A 108 -1.16 3.08 -17.64
N GLY A 109 -0.01 2.55 -18.09
CA GLY A 109 1.30 3.04 -17.69
C GLY A 109 1.67 2.78 -16.23
N ARG A 110 2.83 3.31 -15.82
CA ARG A 110 3.37 3.20 -14.46
C ARG A 110 3.51 4.58 -13.84
N GLY A 111 3.32 4.70 -12.53
CA GLY A 111 3.51 5.98 -11.86
C GLY A 111 3.47 5.92 -10.34
N LEU A 112 3.85 7.04 -9.73
CA LEU A 112 3.89 7.22 -8.29
C LEU A 112 2.61 7.90 -7.82
N VAL A 113 2.09 7.45 -6.68
CA VAL A 113 0.92 8.02 -6.02
C VAL A 113 1.31 8.47 -4.62
N PHE A 114 1.03 9.74 -4.32
CA PHE A 114 1.18 10.31 -2.99
C PHE A 114 -0.18 10.74 -2.46
N CYS A 115 -0.30 10.83 -1.13
CA CYS A 115 -1.40 11.52 -0.48
C CYS A 115 -0.87 12.76 0.23
N ALA A 116 -1.57 13.88 0.10
CA ALA A 116 -1.17 15.15 0.68
C ALA A 116 -2.37 15.87 1.30
N GLY A 117 -2.27 16.15 2.60
CA GLY A 117 -3.07 17.17 3.26
C GLY A 117 -2.18 18.31 3.74
N ASN A 118 -2.78 19.34 4.34
CA ASN A 118 -2.05 20.48 4.85
C ASN A 118 -1.00 20.08 5.92
N GLY A 119 -1.24 19.03 6.71
CA GLY A 119 -0.26 18.54 7.68
C GLY A 119 0.92 17.77 7.08
N GLN A 120 0.83 17.36 5.82
CA GLN A 120 1.82 16.53 5.12
C GLN A 120 2.55 17.28 4.01
N PHE A 121 2.16 18.53 3.74
CA PHE A 121 2.63 19.32 2.61
C PHE A 121 4.15 19.36 2.52
N GLU A 122 4.83 19.73 3.61
CA GLU A 122 6.29 19.88 3.62
C GLU A 122 6.98 18.55 3.36
N PHE A 123 6.46 17.44 3.92
CA PHE A 123 7.01 16.11 3.69
C PHE A 123 6.87 15.68 2.22
N VAL A 124 5.68 15.86 1.63
CA VAL A 124 5.43 15.53 0.22
C VAL A 124 6.32 16.35 -0.72
N VAL A 125 6.50 17.65 -0.45
CA VAL A 125 7.44 18.50 -1.21
C VAL A 125 8.85 17.93 -1.12
N THR A 126 9.33 17.62 0.10
CA THR A 126 10.67 17.07 0.29
C THR A 126 10.84 15.74 -0.44
N SER A 127 9.90 14.80 -0.30
CA SER A 127 9.98 13.48 -0.93
C SER A 127 9.98 13.58 -2.46
N ILE A 128 9.07 14.36 -3.05
CA ILE A 128 8.99 14.50 -4.50
C ILE A 128 10.21 15.24 -5.06
N GLN A 129 10.68 16.31 -4.43
CA GLN A 129 11.88 17.01 -4.89
C GLN A 129 13.14 16.14 -4.75
N SER A 130 13.20 15.27 -3.74
CA SER A 130 14.25 14.26 -3.61
C SER A 130 14.24 13.30 -4.80
N ILE A 131 13.07 12.76 -5.16
CA ILE A 131 12.89 11.85 -6.30
C ILE A 131 13.20 12.53 -7.64
N ARG A 132 12.76 13.78 -7.82
CA ARG A 132 12.90 14.52 -9.08
C ARG A 132 14.30 15.09 -9.28
N ASN A 133 14.85 15.77 -8.29
CA ASN A 133 16.09 16.55 -8.46
C ASN A 133 17.34 15.77 -8.07
N ARG A 134 17.24 14.84 -7.12
CA ARG A 134 18.40 14.07 -6.67
C ARG A 134 18.49 12.69 -7.33
N LEU A 135 17.35 12.00 -7.47
CA LEU A 135 17.30 10.70 -8.13
C LEU A 135 17.02 10.78 -9.64
N LYS A 136 16.60 11.96 -10.14
CA LYS A 136 16.32 12.23 -11.55
C LYS A 136 15.26 11.30 -12.16
N SER A 137 14.33 10.81 -11.34
CA SER A 137 13.26 9.93 -11.80
C SER A 137 12.26 10.68 -12.68
N THR A 138 11.84 10.07 -13.78
CA THR A 138 10.87 10.65 -14.74
C THR A 138 9.48 10.04 -14.62
N LEU A 139 9.23 9.14 -13.66
CA LEU A 139 7.93 8.51 -13.46
C LEU A 139 6.83 9.56 -13.22
N PRO A 140 5.68 9.53 -13.90
CA PRO A 140 4.59 10.47 -13.62
C PRO A 140 4.10 10.33 -12.16
N ILE A 141 3.70 11.45 -11.57
CA ILE A 141 3.26 11.53 -10.17
C ILE A 141 1.80 12.02 -10.14
N GLN A 142 0.95 11.34 -9.40
CA GLN A 142 -0.38 11.81 -9.04
C GLN A 142 -0.48 11.97 -7.52
N ILE A 143 -0.87 13.15 -7.05
CA ILE A 143 -1.02 13.48 -5.63
C ILE A 143 -2.51 13.58 -5.33
N TYR A 144 -2.98 12.79 -4.36
CA TYR A 144 -4.37 12.74 -3.96
C TYR A 144 -4.64 13.46 -2.64
N HIS A 145 -5.74 14.21 -2.60
CA HIS A 145 -6.28 14.88 -1.40
C HIS A 145 -7.80 14.71 -1.34
N MET A 146 -8.42 15.17 -0.25
CA MET A 146 -9.87 15.04 0.01
C MET A 146 -10.55 16.41 0.12
N GLY A 147 -10.84 17.03 -1.02
CA GLY A 147 -11.43 18.38 -1.06
C GLY A 147 -10.48 19.49 -0.61
N ASP A 148 -10.98 20.73 -0.65
CA ASP A 148 -10.19 21.94 -0.41
C ASP A 148 -9.82 22.16 1.08
N ASP A 149 -10.58 21.57 2.01
CA ASP A 149 -10.31 21.65 3.45
C ASP A 149 -9.10 20.77 3.85
N ASP A 150 -8.86 19.69 3.12
CA ASP A 150 -7.72 18.79 3.34
C ASP A 150 -6.41 19.40 2.83
N LEU A 151 -6.43 20.03 1.65
CA LEU A 151 -5.26 20.66 1.02
C LEU A 151 -5.64 21.98 0.34
N SER A 152 -5.07 23.10 0.80
CA SER A 152 -5.42 24.43 0.29
C SER A 152 -5.10 24.61 -1.20
N LYS A 153 -5.83 25.51 -1.89
CA LYS A 153 -5.64 25.76 -3.32
C LYS A 153 -4.24 26.27 -3.67
N GLU A 154 -3.66 27.06 -2.78
CA GLU A 154 -2.30 27.58 -2.90
C GLU A 154 -1.29 26.43 -2.87
N ARG A 155 -1.46 25.50 -1.92
CA ARG A 155 -0.61 24.31 -1.78
C ARG A 155 -0.82 23.32 -2.93
N GLN A 156 -2.05 23.15 -3.41
CA GLN A 156 -2.31 22.39 -4.64
C GLN A 156 -1.59 23.00 -5.84
N THR A 157 -1.61 24.33 -5.99
CA THR A 157 -0.90 25.04 -7.06
C THR A 157 0.60 24.86 -6.95
N TYR A 158 1.17 25.05 -5.76
CA TYR A 158 2.58 24.81 -5.48
C TYR A 158 3.00 23.40 -5.90
N LEU A 159 2.27 22.38 -5.47
CA LEU A 159 2.60 20.99 -5.80
C LEU A 159 2.53 20.70 -7.30
N ARG A 160 1.60 21.32 -8.05
CA ARG A 160 1.53 21.17 -9.52
C ARG A 160 2.73 21.82 -10.22
N GLU A 161 3.26 22.91 -9.68
CA GLU A 161 4.30 23.72 -10.32
C GLU A 161 5.73 23.32 -9.90
N MET A 162 5.90 22.58 -8.81
CA MET A 162 7.21 22.31 -8.24
C MET A 162 8.11 21.39 -9.07
N ALA A 163 7.52 20.55 -9.94
CA ALA A 163 8.24 19.74 -10.91
C ALA A 163 7.31 19.28 -12.05
N SER A 164 7.90 18.85 -13.18
CA SER A 164 7.15 18.33 -14.32
C SER A 164 6.47 16.98 -14.03
N GLY A 165 5.33 16.74 -14.70
CA GLY A 165 4.63 15.45 -14.65
C GLY A 165 3.96 15.17 -13.31
N ILE A 166 3.47 16.21 -12.64
CA ILE A 166 2.67 16.13 -11.40
C ILE A 166 1.23 16.52 -11.71
N GLU A 167 0.29 15.68 -11.27
CA GLU A 167 -1.13 16.02 -11.20
C GLU A 167 -1.57 16.03 -9.72
N VAL A 168 -2.42 16.99 -9.33
CA VAL A 168 -3.00 17.06 -7.98
C VAL A 168 -4.51 16.91 -8.12
N ILE A 169 -5.05 15.85 -7.53
CA ILE A 169 -6.38 15.30 -7.81
C ILE A 169 -7.16 15.13 -6.50
N ASP A 170 -8.39 15.62 -6.50
CA ASP A 170 -9.35 15.37 -5.43
C ASP A 170 -9.99 13.99 -5.60
N VAL A 171 -9.73 13.08 -4.66
CA VAL A 171 -10.22 11.69 -4.72
C VAL A 171 -11.76 11.63 -4.73
N THR A 172 -12.41 12.62 -4.12
CA THR A 172 -13.88 12.68 -3.98
C THR A 172 -14.59 12.98 -5.30
N GLN A 173 -13.85 13.44 -6.32
CA GLN A 173 -14.36 13.63 -7.67
C GLN A 173 -14.42 12.32 -8.47
N ILE A 174 -13.75 11.26 -8.01
CA ILE A 174 -13.63 9.97 -8.70
C ILE A 174 -14.44 8.89 -8.00
N LEU A 175 -14.51 8.92 -6.67
CA LEU A 175 -15.12 7.91 -5.81
C LEU A 175 -16.07 8.56 -4.79
N ASP A 176 -17.17 7.89 -4.44
CA ASP A 176 -18.19 8.46 -3.54
C ASP A 176 -17.71 8.50 -2.09
N ASN A 177 -17.30 9.68 -1.62
CA ASN A 177 -16.78 9.84 -0.27
C ASN A 177 -17.85 9.72 0.83
N ASP A 178 -19.13 9.79 0.52
CA ASP A 178 -20.17 9.63 1.56
C ASP A 178 -20.24 8.16 2.05
N TYR A 179 -19.84 7.21 1.19
CA TYR A 179 -19.63 5.81 1.59
C TYR A 179 -18.24 5.58 2.20
N MET A 180 -17.20 6.17 1.62
CA MET A 180 -15.84 5.93 2.09
C MET A 180 -15.56 6.59 3.45
N GLN A 181 -16.07 7.81 3.64
CA GLN A 181 -15.78 8.75 4.74
C GLN A 181 -14.31 8.68 5.14
N LEU A 182 -13.47 9.00 4.15
CA LEU A 182 -12.03 8.90 4.27
C LEU A 182 -11.50 9.83 5.36
N GLY A 183 -10.43 9.40 6.01
CA GLY A 183 -9.73 10.16 7.03
C GLY A 183 -8.42 9.50 7.40
N GLY A 184 -7.40 10.31 7.70
CA GLY A 184 -6.07 9.83 8.05
C GLY A 184 -5.52 8.86 7.00
N TRP A 185 -5.07 7.69 7.43
CA TRP A 185 -4.42 6.71 6.55
C TRP A 185 -5.35 6.00 5.57
N SER A 186 -6.68 6.07 5.75
CA SER A 186 -7.60 5.27 4.93
C SER A 186 -7.64 5.73 3.48
N ILE A 187 -7.14 6.93 3.15
CA ILE A 187 -7.09 7.45 1.77
C ILE A 187 -6.15 6.63 0.85
N LYS A 188 -5.07 6.04 1.38
CA LYS A 188 -3.99 5.47 0.55
C LYS A 188 -4.47 4.42 -0.45
N PRO A 189 -5.27 3.39 -0.06
CA PRO A 189 -5.77 2.40 -1.02
C PRO A 189 -6.71 3.03 -2.06
N PHE A 190 -7.54 3.99 -1.66
CA PHE A 190 -8.47 4.67 -2.56
C PHE A 190 -7.76 5.62 -3.54
N ALA A 191 -6.67 6.25 -3.13
CA ALA A 191 -5.79 7.00 -4.04
C ALA A 191 -5.17 6.08 -5.09
N MET A 192 -4.67 4.91 -4.69
CA MET A 192 -4.18 3.90 -5.63
C MET A 192 -5.27 3.43 -6.59
N LEU A 193 -6.49 3.18 -6.09
CA LEU A 193 -7.64 2.79 -6.90
C LEU A 193 -8.06 3.88 -7.89
N ALA A 194 -8.09 5.14 -7.45
CA ALA A 194 -8.48 6.29 -8.25
C ALA A 194 -7.42 6.71 -9.29
N SER A 195 -6.15 6.35 -9.06
CA SER A 195 -5.04 6.67 -9.97
C SER A 195 -5.23 6.13 -11.38
N SER A 196 -4.68 6.86 -12.35
CA SER A 196 -4.74 6.46 -13.77
C SER A 196 -3.75 5.34 -14.13
N PHE A 197 -2.78 5.06 -13.26
CA PHE A 197 -1.72 4.10 -13.54
C PHE A 197 -2.22 2.66 -13.55
N GLU A 198 -1.71 1.83 -14.47
CA GLU A 198 -1.90 0.38 -14.41
C GLU A 198 -1.00 -0.24 -13.35
N GLU A 199 0.27 0.15 -13.33
CA GLU A 199 1.25 -0.25 -12.32
C GLU A 199 1.48 0.94 -11.39
N VAL A 200 0.81 0.92 -10.24
CA VAL A 200 0.82 2.01 -9.27
C VAL A 200 1.81 1.69 -8.15
N MET A 201 2.63 2.67 -7.80
CA MET A 201 3.45 2.66 -6.58
C MET A 201 2.96 3.78 -5.67
N PHE A 202 2.35 3.42 -4.56
CA PHE A 202 2.09 4.37 -3.48
C PHE A 202 3.38 4.67 -2.72
N VAL A 203 3.56 5.93 -2.33
CA VAL A 203 4.68 6.42 -1.53
C VAL A 203 4.15 7.36 -0.44
N ASP A 204 4.48 7.07 0.82
CA ASP A 204 4.17 7.94 1.94
C ASP A 204 4.89 9.29 1.83
N ALA A 205 4.28 10.33 2.38
CA ALA A 205 4.81 11.69 2.35
C ALA A 205 6.23 11.79 2.93
N ASP A 206 6.55 10.97 3.94
CA ASP A 206 7.84 10.95 4.63
C ASP A 206 8.70 9.72 4.33
N ALA A 207 8.44 9.08 3.18
CA ALA A 207 9.29 8.05 2.62
C ALA A 207 10.32 8.67 1.66
N TYR A 208 11.58 8.23 1.76
CA TYR A 208 12.70 8.71 0.93
C TYR A 208 13.48 7.54 0.35
N PHE A 209 14.11 7.78 -0.80
CA PHE A 209 14.78 6.73 -1.59
C PHE A 209 16.28 6.99 -1.72
N LEU A 210 17.07 5.92 -1.81
CA LEU A 210 18.49 5.91 -2.15
C LEU A 210 18.75 5.45 -3.60
N GLN A 211 17.75 4.85 -4.24
CA GLN A 211 17.77 4.44 -5.65
C GLN A 211 16.54 5.01 -6.36
N ASP A 212 16.59 5.17 -7.68
CA ASP A 212 15.41 5.59 -8.46
C ASP A 212 14.25 4.62 -8.20
N PRO A 213 13.05 5.08 -7.77
CA PRO A 213 11.91 4.20 -7.50
C PRO A 213 11.56 3.27 -8.66
N ILE A 214 11.87 3.65 -9.92
CA ILE A 214 11.58 2.80 -11.09
C ILE A 214 12.13 1.37 -10.97
N THR A 215 13.22 1.18 -10.24
CA THR A 215 13.84 -0.14 -10.07
C THR A 215 12.94 -1.14 -9.34
N LEU A 216 11.97 -0.69 -8.56
CA LEU A 216 11.03 -1.57 -7.85
C LEU A 216 10.03 -2.24 -8.81
N PHE A 217 9.76 -1.66 -9.97
CA PHE A 217 8.96 -2.35 -11.00
C PHE A 217 9.73 -3.53 -11.61
N ASP A 218 11.05 -3.55 -11.52
CA ASP A 218 11.89 -4.66 -12.02
C ASP A 218 12.19 -5.72 -10.95
N ASP A 219 11.58 -5.58 -9.76
CA ASP A 219 11.70 -6.57 -8.69
C ASP A 219 11.14 -7.93 -9.16
N PRO A 220 11.89 -9.04 -9.01
CA PRO A 220 11.44 -10.37 -9.47
C PRO A 220 10.14 -10.81 -8.81
N GLY A 221 9.96 -10.51 -7.52
CA GLY A 221 8.74 -10.78 -6.79
C GLY A 221 7.57 -9.99 -7.37
N TYR A 222 7.74 -8.68 -7.59
CA TYR A 222 6.73 -7.86 -8.25
C TYR A 222 6.39 -8.35 -9.66
N GLN A 223 7.37 -8.75 -10.47
CA GLN A 223 7.12 -9.28 -11.82
C GLN A 223 6.34 -10.62 -11.77
N ALA A 224 6.61 -11.45 -10.78
CA ALA A 224 5.91 -12.72 -10.60
C ALA A 224 4.47 -12.56 -10.07
N THR A 225 4.25 -11.58 -9.20
CA THR A 225 2.98 -11.46 -8.46
C THR A 225 2.13 -10.30 -8.95
N GLY A 226 2.70 -9.19 -9.40
CA GLY A 226 2.00 -7.93 -9.62
C GLY A 226 1.58 -7.21 -8.32
N ALA A 227 2.05 -7.64 -7.14
CA ALA A 227 1.85 -6.94 -5.87
C ALA A 227 3.03 -7.19 -4.93
N LEU A 228 3.73 -6.11 -4.56
CA LEU A 228 4.93 -6.13 -3.71
C LEU A 228 4.72 -5.25 -2.47
N PHE A 229 4.91 -5.86 -1.30
CA PHE A 229 4.76 -5.25 0.02
C PHE A 229 6.07 -5.32 0.80
N PHE A 230 6.22 -4.53 1.86
CA PHE A 230 7.45 -4.49 2.67
C PHE A 230 7.16 -4.89 4.10
N TYR A 231 8.14 -5.49 4.77
CA TYR A 231 8.00 -5.92 6.16
C TYR A 231 8.13 -4.74 7.13
N ASP A 232 7.19 -4.63 8.08
CA ASP A 232 7.34 -3.70 9.20
C ASP A 232 8.47 -4.15 10.16
N ARG A 233 8.79 -3.35 11.16
CA ARG A 233 9.62 -3.74 12.29
C ARG A 233 8.97 -4.89 13.04
N THR A 234 9.80 -5.73 13.65
CA THR A 234 9.30 -6.77 14.57
C THR A 234 9.04 -6.14 15.92
N LEU A 235 7.77 -5.82 16.20
CA LEU A 235 7.35 -5.11 17.40
C LEU A 235 6.15 -5.82 18.02
N PHE A 236 6.00 -5.68 19.34
CA PHE A 236 4.84 -6.18 20.09
C PHE A 236 4.66 -7.70 19.92
N ALA A 237 5.70 -8.46 20.28
CA ALA A 237 5.65 -9.92 20.33
C ALA A 237 4.54 -10.42 21.26
N ASP A 238 4.15 -11.68 21.10
CA ASP A 238 3.09 -12.35 21.86
C ASP A 238 1.69 -11.73 21.69
N SER A 239 1.47 -10.98 20.60
CA SER A 239 0.13 -10.50 20.22
C SER A 239 -0.68 -11.58 19.49
N HIS A 240 -1.88 -11.87 20.00
CA HIS A 240 -2.74 -12.93 19.50
C HIS A 240 -3.93 -12.41 18.67
N ASP A 241 -4.24 -11.12 18.74
CA ASP A 241 -5.45 -10.55 18.16
C ASP A 241 -5.46 -10.63 16.62
N GLN A 242 -4.35 -10.24 15.99
CA GLN A 242 -4.22 -10.22 14.52
C GLN A 242 -4.27 -11.64 13.90
N PRO A 243 -3.49 -12.64 14.39
CA PRO A 243 -3.56 -13.98 13.82
C PRO A 243 -4.90 -14.67 14.08
N GLU A 244 -5.51 -14.50 15.25
CA GLU A 244 -6.85 -15.06 15.53
C GLU A 244 -7.93 -14.40 14.68
N TRP A 245 -7.86 -13.08 14.48
CA TRP A 245 -8.74 -12.39 13.55
C TRP A 245 -8.61 -12.99 12.15
N LEU A 246 -7.41 -13.12 11.59
CA LEU A 246 -7.25 -13.61 10.22
C LEU A 246 -7.76 -15.06 10.04
N LYS A 247 -7.54 -15.93 11.05
CA LYS A 247 -8.11 -17.30 11.07
C LYS A 247 -9.63 -17.28 11.09
N SER A 248 -10.25 -16.31 11.76
CA SER A 248 -11.71 -16.16 11.79
C SER A 248 -12.29 -15.71 10.45
N VAL A 249 -11.53 -14.94 9.67
CA VAL A 249 -11.97 -14.35 8.40
C VAL A 249 -11.91 -15.35 7.24
N SER A 250 -10.84 -16.16 7.15
CA SER A 250 -10.72 -17.15 6.08
C SER A 250 -10.36 -18.53 6.64
N PRO A 251 -11.17 -19.57 6.36
CA PRO A 251 -10.83 -20.94 6.73
C PRO A 251 -9.68 -21.51 5.88
N LEU A 252 -9.29 -20.81 4.80
CA LEU A 252 -8.24 -21.22 3.88
C LEU A 252 -7.25 -20.07 3.72
N LEU A 253 -6.11 -20.24 4.37
CA LEU A 253 -4.95 -19.35 4.28
C LEU A 253 -4.00 -19.84 3.20
N SER A 254 -3.27 -18.92 2.58
CA SER A 254 -2.11 -19.19 1.75
C SER A 254 -0.94 -19.71 2.59
N SER A 255 0.20 -19.99 1.98
CA SER A 255 1.38 -20.48 2.70
C SER A 255 2.11 -19.40 3.52
N PHE A 256 1.67 -18.14 3.53
CA PHE A 256 2.43 -17.02 4.08
C PHE A 256 1.99 -16.73 5.50
N PRO A 257 0.68 -16.59 5.78
CA PRO A 257 0.22 -16.39 7.15
C PRO A 257 0.86 -17.39 8.13
N PRO A 258 0.90 -18.72 7.89
CA PRO A 258 1.48 -19.66 8.85
C PRO A 258 2.97 -19.45 9.17
N ILE A 259 3.75 -18.83 8.27
CA ILE A 259 5.19 -18.59 8.46
C ILE A 259 5.51 -17.14 8.82
N SER A 260 4.50 -16.25 8.80
CA SER A 260 4.69 -14.82 9.07
C SER A 260 5.10 -14.59 10.52
N ARG A 261 5.71 -13.43 10.81
CA ARG A 261 6.08 -13.05 12.17
C ARG A 261 4.84 -12.91 13.04
N MET A 262 3.74 -12.43 12.46
CA MET A 262 2.42 -12.34 13.10
C MET A 262 1.92 -13.69 13.60
N PHE A 263 1.89 -14.75 12.78
CA PHE A 263 1.39 -16.06 13.23
C PHE A 263 2.36 -16.80 14.14
N ARG A 264 3.65 -16.48 14.04
CA ARG A 264 4.68 -16.99 14.95
C ARG A 264 4.76 -16.21 16.26
N LEU A 265 3.86 -15.24 16.47
CA LEU A 265 3.79 -14.37 17.65
C LEU A 265 5.08 -13.58 17.89
N LEU A 266 5.84 -13.31 16.83
CA LEU A 266 7.07 -12.54 16.87
C LEU A 266 6.81 -11.04 16.72
N SER A 267 5.75 -10.65 16.01
CA SER A 267 5.39 -9.26 15.78
C SER A 267 3.88 -9.11 15.69
N ALA A 268 3.29 -8.04 16.23
CA ALA A 268 1.90 -7.69 15.92
C ALA A 268 1.72 -7.08 14.53
N HIS A 269 2.82 -6.58 13.93
CA HIS A 269 2.83 -5.92 12.63
C HIS A 269 3.67 -6.72 11.63
N GLU A 270 3.10 -6.99 10.46
CA GLU A 270 3.79 -7.67 9.38
C GLU A 270 4.19 -6.69 8.28
N GLN A 271 3.32 -5.76 7.89
CA GLN A 271 3.50 -4.91 6.73
C GLN A 271 3.83 -3.46 7.08
N GLU A 272 4.80 -2.89 6.36
CA GLU A 272 5.03 -1.45 6.24
C GLU A 272 4.38 -0.95 4.94
N SER A 273 3.49 0.05 5.02
CA SER A 273 2.74 0.59 3.87
C SER A 273 3.26 1.94 3.36
N GLY A 274 4.45 2.36 3.80
CA GLY A 274 5.13 3.56 3.30
C GLY A 274 5.48 3.48 1.81
N VAL A 275 5.66 2.28 1.28
CA VAL A 275 5.71 2.03 -0.17
C VAL A 275 4.89 0.78 -0.47
N VAL A 276 3.99 0.86 -1.44
CA VAL A 276 3.15 -0.28 -1.87
C VAL A 276 3.07 -0.31 -3.39
N LEU A 277 3.41 -1.44 -4.01
CA LEU A 277 3.33 -1.61 -5.46
C LEU A 277 2.22 -2.58 -5.84
N ILE A 278 1.34 -2.17 -6.75
CA ILE A 278 0.24 -3.00 -7.26
C ILE A 278 0.10 -2.80 -8.78
N ASN A 279 0.15 -3.89 -9.54
CA ASN A 279 -0.30 -3.95 -10.92
C ASN A 279 -1.82 -4.18 -10.94
N LYS A 280 -2.58 -3.10 -11.15
CA LYS A 280 -4.04 -3.14 -11.21
C LYS A 280 -4.57 -3.94 -12.39
N ARG A 281 -3.80 -4.19 -13.47
CA ARG A 281 -4.25 -5.10 -14.54
C ARG A 281 -4.53 -6.49 -14.01
N THR A 282 -3.65 -6.99 -13.15
CA THR A 282 -3.73 -8.35 -12.61
C THR A 282 -4.27 -8.43 -11.19
N ARG A 283 -4.23 -7.31 -10.44
CA ARG A 283 -4.54 -7.24 -9.00
C ARG A 283 -5.62 -6.23 -8.62
N PHE A 284 -6.49 -5.90 -9.57
CA PHE A 284 -7.59 -4.98 -9.33
C PHE A 284 -8.48 -5.42 -8.17
N LEU A 285 -8.84 -6.70 -8.12
CA LEU A 285 -9.79 -7.19 -7.11
C LEU A 285 -9.12 -7.26 -5.73
N GLY A 286 -7.82 -7.55 -5.65
CA GLY A 286 -7.04 -7.45 -4.41
C GLY A 286 -7.08 -6.04 -3.85
N LEU A 287 -6.85 -5.04 -4.72
CA LEU A 287 -6.97 -3.63 -4.33
C LEU A 287 -8.40 -3.25 -3.91
N LEU A 288 -9.43 -3.79 -4.55
CA LEU A 288 -10.82 -3.56 -4.12
C LEU A 288 -11.10 -4.12 -2.71
N ALA A 289 -10.59 -5.32 -2.39
CA ALA A 289 -10.70 -5.91 -1.06
C ALA A 289 -9.94 -5.09 0.00
N THR A 290 -8.76 -4.57 -0.34
CA THR A 290 -8.03 -3.61 0.49
C THR A 290 -8.84 -2.33 0.73
N CYS A 291 -9.39 -1.72 -0.33
CA CYS A 291 -10.26 -0.54 -0.20
C CYS A 291 -11.47 -0.85 0.69
N LYS A 292 -12.10 -2.01 0.53
CA LYS A 292 -13.23 -2.42 1.36
C LYS A 292 -12.87 -2.50 2.83
N SER A 293 -11.71 -3.05 3.17
CA SER A 293 -11.21 -3.12 4.54
C SER A 293 -10.89 -1.74 5.15
N ASN A 294 -10.72 -0.71 4.31
CA ASN A 294 -10.49 0.69 4.69
C ASN A 294 -11.73 1.58 4.51
N GLY A 295 -12.86 1.03 4.05
CA GLY A 295 -14.13 1.74 4.04
C GLY A 295 -14.59 2.01 5.46
N LYS A 296 -15.32 3.12 5.68
CA LYS A 296 -15.68 3.62 7.00
C LYS A 296 -16.00 2.55 8.04
N TRP A 297 -16.99 1.71 7.77
CA TRP A 297 -17.53 0.81 8.80
C TRP A 297 -16.63 -0.38 9.04
N GLU A 298 -16.06 -0.95 7.98
CA GLU A 298 -15.05 -2.01 8.07
C GLU A 298 -13.81 -1.52 8.85
N ARG A 299 -13.35 -0.31 8.53
CA ARG A 299 -12.23 0.38 9.18
C ARG A 299 -12.49 0.64 10.66
N ASP A 300 -13.55 1.41 10.96
CA ASP A 300 -13.82 1.95 12.29
C ASP A 300 -14.27 0.86 13.27
N LEU A 301 -15.01 -0.16 12.80
CA LEU A 301 -15.58 -1.19 13.66
C LEU A 301 -14.68 -2.40 13.82
N VAL A 302 -13.79 -2.69 12.86
CA VAL A 302 -12.98 -3.92 12.85
C VAL A 302 -11.51 -3.65 12.50
N SER A 303 -11.18 -3.27 11.26
CA SER A 303 -9.81 -3.31 10.75
C SER A 303 -8.83 -2.51 11.62
N TYR A 304 -9.17 -1.26 11.97
CA TYR A 304 -8.27 -0.39 12.75
C TYR A 304 -8.34 -0.66 14.27
N LYS A 305 -9.23 -1.54 14.72
CA LYS A 305 -9.21 -2.07 16.09
C LYS A 305 -8.26 -3.26 16.21
N VAL A 306 -8.08 -4.01 15.13
CA VAL A 306 -7.18 -5.17 15.07
C VAL A 306 -5.78 -4.74 14.65
N PHE A 307 -5.68 -3.80 13.71
CA PHE A 307 -4.43 -3.36 13.10
C PHE A 307 -4.12 -1.90 13.44
N HIS A 308 -2.83 -1.56 13.38
CA HIS A 308 -2.40 -0.18 13.48
C HIS A 308 -2.54 0.51 12.11
N GLY A 309 -3.76 1.02 11.86
CA GLY A 309 -4.07 1.72 10.62
C GLY A 309 -4.24 0.81 9.41
N ASP A 310 -3.87 1.32 8.24
CA ASP A 310 -4.07 0.67 6.94
C ASP A 310 -3.09 -0.46 6.66
N LYS A 311 -1.94 -0.50 7.35
CA LYS A 311 -0.76 -1.24 6.88
C LYS A 311 -1.05 -2.72 6.55
N GLU A 312 -1.72 -3.42 7.46
CA GLU A 312 -2.04 -4.84 7.31
C GLU A 312 -3.19 -5.10 6.31
N THR A 313 -4.01 -4.10 6.00
CA THR A 313 -5.19 -4.27 5.12
C THR A 313 -4.81 -4.58 3.66
N PHE A 314 -3.61 -4.21 3.24
CA PHE A 314 -3.11 -4.50 1.90
C PHE A 314 -2.96 -6.00 1.69
N TRP A 315 -2.08 -6.65 2.43
CA TRP A 315 -1.88 -8.09 2.26
C TRP A 315 -3.06 -8.93 2.77
N THR A 316 -3.74 -8.52 3.86
CA THR A 316 -4.91 -9.27 4.34
C THR A 316 -6.09 -9.21 3.39
N GLY A 317 -6.32 -8.08 2.71
CA GLY A 317 -7.33 -7.98 1.65
C GLY A 317 -7.05 -8.94 0.49
N PHE A 318 -5.78 -9.04 0.07
CA PHE A 318 -5.38 -10.00 -0.97
C PHE A 318 -5.53 -11.45 -0.49
N GLU A 319 -5.18 -11.72 0.77
CA GLU A 319 -5.32 -13.03 1.41
C GLU A 319 -6.80 -13.47 1.47
N MET A 320 -7.70 -12.57 1.89
CA MET A 320 -9.14 -12.79 1.99
C MET A 320 -9.79 -13.25 0.69
N ILE A 321 -9.28 -12.76 -0.44
CA ILE A 321 -9.78 -13.10 -1.79
C ILE A 321 -8.87 -14.06 -2.56
N GLN A 322 -7.82 -14.55 -1.91
CA GLN A 322 -6.81 -15.45 -2.46
C GLN A 322 -6.20 -14.90 -3.76
N GLU A 323 -5.80 -13.63 -3.76
CA GLU A 323 -4.93 -13.07 -4.79
C GLU A 323 -3.46 -13.20 -4.41
N PRO A 324 -2.60 -13.63 -5.34
CA PRO A 324 -1.16 -13.60 -5.09
C PRO A 324 -0.61 -12.19 -4.79
N TYR A 325 0.30 -12.15 -3.83
CA TYR A 325 1.11 -11.01 -3.39
C TYR A 325 2.46 -11.55 -2.88
N VAL A 326 3.47 -10.69 -2.79
CA VAL A 326 4.74 -11.05 -2.17
C VAL A 326 5.22 -9.93 -1.25
N PHE A 327 5.90 -10.34 -0.18
CA PHE A 327 6.69 -9.41 0.62
C PHE A 327 8.11 -9.37 0.09
N MET A 328 8.71 -8.18 0.06
CA MET A 328 10.11 -7.95 -0.21
C MET A 328 10.94 -8.96 0.57
N ARG A 329 11.86 -9.61 -0.12
CA ARG A 329 12.69 -10.67 0.45
C ARG A 329 13.34 -10.31 1.79
N ASN A 330 13.76 -9.05 1.94
CA ASN A 330 14.51 -8.59 3.11
C ASN A 330 13.57 -7.90 4.11
N TYR A 331 13.78 -8.18 5.40
CA TYR A 331 13.10 -7.50 6.50
C TYR A 331 13.51 -6.02 6.62
N GLY A 332 12.62 -5.21 7.19
CA GLY A 332 12.91 -3.80 7.48
C GLY A 332 14.08 -3.63 8.44
N GLY A 333 15.14 -2.97 7.98
CA GLY A 333 16.32 -2.61 8.75
C GLY A 333 16.26 -1.21 9.34
N VAL A 334 17.43 -0.65 9.64
CA VAL A 334 17.59 0.71 10.16
C VAL A 334 18.64 1.47 9.37
N ILE A 335 18.42 2.77 9.18
CA ILE A 335 19.38 3.71 8.61
C ILE A 335 19.48 4.96 9.49
N GLY A 336 20.70 5.42 9.76
CA GLY A 336 20.94 6.59 10.59
C GLY A 336 22.35 6.63 11.19
N GLU A 337 22.41 6.78 12.51
CA GLU A 337 23.61 7.07 13.28
C GLU A 337 24.08 5.84 14.07
N LEU A 338 25.37 5.76 14.38
CA LEU A 338 25.85 4.80 15.39
C LEU A 338 25.34 5.20 16.77
N ARG A 339 25.02 4.21 17.60
CA ARG A 339 24.69 4.45 19.00
C ARG A 339 25.97 4.91 19.73
N PRO A 340 25.96 6.06 20.46
CA PRO A 340 27.18 6.59 21.10
C PRO A 340 27.83 5.64 22.10
N ASP A 341 27.02 4.85 22.82
CA ASP A 341 27.43 3.87 23.83
C ASP A 341 27.64 2.46 23.25
N ASN A 342 27.19 2.20 22.01
CA ASN A 342 27.37 0.93 21.33
C ASN A 342 27.60 1.11 19.81
N PRO A 343 28.85 1.12 19.34
CA PRO A 343 29.16 1.27 17.92
C PRO A 343 28.80 0.03 17.08
N GLN A 344 28.27 -1.04 17.69
CA GLN A 344 27.68 -2.19 17.00
C GLN A 344 26.17 -2.04 16.80
N SER A 345 25.60 -0.87 17.11
CA SER A 345 24.19 -0.56 16.89
C SER A 345 24.02 0.68 16.03
N VAL A 346 23.02 0.63 15.14
CA VAL A 346 22.58 1.78 14.34
C VAL A 346 21.19 2.19 14.79
N CYS A 347 20.96 3.49 14.95
CA CYS A 347 19.69 4.07 15.37
C CYS A 347 19.17 5.04 14.32
N GLY A 348 17.88 4.94 14.00
CA GLY A 348 17.25 5.88 13.08
C GLY A 348 15.97 5.40 12.43
N ALA A 349 15.83 5.73 11.16
CA ALA A 349 14.64 5.49 10.36
C ALA A 349 14.57 4.03 9.89
N GLN A 350 13.36 3.57 9.55
CA GLN A 350 13.14 2.20 9.10
C GLN A 350 13.56 2.04 7.65
N LEU A 351 14.65 1.30 7.43
CA LEU A 351 15.21 1.07 6.10
C LEU A 351 14.58 -0.17 5.46
N HIS A 352 14.41 -0.11 4.15
CA HIS A 352 14.10 -1.25 3.30
C HIS A 352 15.16 -1.40 2.21
N GLU A 353 15.48 -2.64 1.90
CA GLU A 353 16.46 -3.01 0.90
C GLU A 353 15.78 -3.43 -0.41
N ASP A 354 16.52 -3.40 -1.51
CA ASP A 354 16.11 -4.04 -2.77
C ASP A 354 16.29 -5.57 -2.71
N TYR A 355 15.84 -6.31 -3.73
CA TYR A 355 15.97 -7.77 -3.78
C TYR A 355 17.43 -8.28 -3.73
N ARG A 356 18.42 -7.40 -3.96
CA ARG A 356 19.86 -7.68 -3.90
C ARG A 356 20.48 -7.38 -2.54
N GLY A 357 19.71 -6.88 -1.57
CA GLY A 357 20.21 -6.51 -0.24
C GLY A 357 21.01 -5.21 -0.24
N ARG A 358 20.67 -4.26 -1.12
CA ARG A 358 21.21 -2.90 -1.10
C ARG A 358 20.17 -1.96 -0.52
N PRO A 359 20.58 -0.94 0.26
CA PRO A 359 19.64 0.00 0.84
C PRO A 359 18.87 0.74 -0.27
N LEU A 360 17.55 0.82 -0.15
CA LEU A 360 16.67 1.27 -1.23
C LEU A 360 15.82 2.47 -0.83
N TRP A 361 15.06 2.36 0.25
CA TRP A 361 14.19 3.43 0.72
C TRP A 361 13.99 3.32 2.22
N TRP A 362 13.59 4.41 2.88
CA TRP A 362 13.27 4.38 4.30
C TRP A 362 12.01 5.18 4.62
N ASN A 363 11.32 4.78 5.69
CA ASN A 363 10.17 5.49 6.24
C ASN A 363 10.49 6.14 7.58
N GLY A 364 9.74 7.20 7.93
CA GLY A 364 9.79 7.84 9.25
C GLY A 364 10.38 9.25 9.26
N GLY A 365 10.64 9.86 8.10
CA GLY A 365 11.15 11.22 8.03
C GLY A 365 12.69 11.33 8.02
N LEU A 366 13.16 12.58 8.11
CA LEU A 366 14.58 12.93 8.23
C LEU A 366 15.01 13.24 9.68
N TYR A 367 14.07 13.17 10.63
CA TYR A 367 14.28 13.52 12.04
C TYR A 367 14.56 12.32 12.90
N ARG A 368 15.29 12.53 14.01
CA ARG A 368 15.53 11.49 15.00
C ARG A 368 14.23 10.98 15.61
N ASN A 369 13.30 11.86 15.94
CA ASN A 369 11.95 11.48 16.36
C ASN A 369 10.95 12.61 16.14
N LYS A 370 10.28 12.60 14.98
CA LYS A 370 9.23 13.57 14.65
C LYS A 370 8.03 13.50 15.60
N ASN A 371 7.72 12.32 16.13
CA ASN A 371 6.55 12.09 16.99
C ASN A 371 6.75 12.58 18.43
N ALA A 372 8.01 12.76 18.86
CA ALA A 372 8.36 13.31 20.17
C ALA A 372 8.72 14.81 20.13
N GLY A 373 8.48 15.49 19.01
CA GLY A 373 8.86 16.90 18.83
C GLY A 373 10.38 17.13 18.75
N VAL A 374 11.17 16.06 18.57
CA VAL A 374 12.64 16.15 18.42
C VAL A 374 12.95 16.43 16.95
N THR A 375 13.09 17.71 16.61
CA THR A 375 13.34 18.20 15.24
C THR A 375 14.82 18.18 14.84
N ARG A 376 15.67 17.44 15.58
CA ARG A 376 17.06 17.21 15.16
C ARG A 376 17.07 16.26 13.97
N TYR A 377 17.69 16.67 12.86
CA TYR A 377 17.93 15.80 11.72
C TYR A 377 18.86 14.63 12.10
N LEU A 378 18.58 13.47 11.51
CA LEU A 378 19.50 12.32 11.54
C LEU A 378 20.69 12.60 10.64
N GLU A 379 21.88 12.24 11.11
CA GLU A 379 23.06 12.11 10.24
C GLU A 379 23.10 10.71 9.64
N PHE A 380 22.78 10.61 8.35
CA PHE A 380 22.73 9.33 7.66
C PHE A 380 24.15 8.89 7.30
N GLY A 381 24.72 8.00 8.11
CA GLY A 381 26.07 7.46 7.89
C GLY A 381 26.12 5.94 7.81
N TYR A 382 25.19 5.27 8.49
CA TYR A 382 25.24 3.84 8.76
C TYR A 382 23.88 3.20 8.58
N TRP A 383 23.90 1.89 8.32
CA TRP A 383 22.69 1.11 8.22
C TRP A 383 22.92 -0.35 8.59
N MET A 384 21.84 -1.03 8.96
CA MET A 384 21.81 -2.45 9.29
C MET A 384 20.56 -3.09 8.69
N SER A 385 20.68 -4.31 8.17
CA SER A 385 19.54 -5.10 7.69
C SER A 385 18.72 -5.62 8.86
N GLY A 386 17.40 -5.69 8.71
CA GLY A 386 16.43 -6.11 9.74
C GLY A 386 16.44 -7.59 10.11
N GLY A 387 17.37 -8.34 9.52
CA GLY A 387 17.60 -9.76 9.74
C GLY A 387 19.01 -10.04 9.24
N GLY A 388 19.83 -10.72 10.03
CA GLY A 388 21.20 -11.10 9.64
C GLY A 388 21.22 -11.74 8.25
N HIS A 389 22.27 -11.45 7.46
CA HIS A 389 22.41 -11.82 6.04
C HIS A 389 21.61 -13.05 5.57
N GLN A 390 20.39 -12.81 5.09
CA GLN A 390 19.50 -13.84 4.57
C GLN A 390 19.83 -14.15 3.12
N LYS A 391 20.28 -15.37 2.83
CA LYS A 391 20.41 -15.91 1.47
C LYS A 391 19.11 -16.61 1.03
N HIS A 392 18.11 -15.83 0.58
CA HIS A 392 16.95 -16.17 -0.27
C HIS A 392 16.05 -17.28 0.29
N ARG A 393 14.73 -17.07 0.42
CA ARG A 393 13.79 -17.25 -0.71
C ARG A 393 12.43 -16.66 -0.38
N GLU A 394 11.88 -15.91 -1.32
CA GLU A 394 10.46 -15.54 -1.37
C GLU A 394 9.59 -16.79 -1.60
N ARG A 395 8.45 -16.84 -0.91
CA ARG A 395 7.22 -17.53 -1.32
C ARG A 395 6.12 -16.52 -0.97
N ILE A 396 5.25 -16.07 -1.88
CA ILE A 396 4.12 -16.83 -2.47
C ILE A 396 3.71 -16.28 -3.84
N THR A 397 3.57 -17.18 -4.80
CA THR A 397 2.52 -17.10 -5.81
C THR A 397 1.97 -18.50 -6.06
N ARG A 398 0.66 -18.61 -6.30
CA ARG A 398 0.00 -19.82 -6.81
C ARG A 398 0.36 -20.11 -8.28
N ASP A 399 1.60 -19.85 -8.68
CA ASP A 399 2.14 -20.19 -9.99
C ASP A 399 3.20 -21.29 -9.82
N PRO A 400 2.79 -22.58 -9.83
CA PRO A 400 3.70 -23.71 -9.77
C PRO A 400 4.75 -23.72 -10.90
N GLU A 401 4.45 -23.07 -12.03
CA GLU A 401 5.30 -23.06 -13.22
C GLU A 401 6.36 -21.96 -13.12
N GLY A 402 5.96 -20.77 -12.64
CA GLY A 402 6.86 -19.69 -12.22
C GLY A 402 7.79 -20.13 -11.09
N MET A 403 7.27 -20.87 -10.10
CA MET A 403 8.09 -21.41 -9.01
C MET A 403 9.14 -22.40 -9.51
N LYS A 404 8.80 -23.32 -10.40
CA LYS A 404 9.78 -24.26 -10.99
C LYS A 404 10.86 -23.55 -11.80
N ARG A 405 10.51 -22.48 -12.52
CA ARG A 405 11.47 -21.66 -13.26
C ARG A 405 12.45 -20.97 -12.31
N VAL A 406 11.97 -20.32 -11.25
CA VAL A 406 12.81 -19.65 -10.24
C VAL A 406 13.68 -20.64 -9.46
N LEU A 407 13.15 -21.81 -9.09
CA LEU A 407 13.92 -22.87 -8.41
C LEU A 407 15.04 -23.43 -9.30
N SER A 408 14.77 -23.58 -10.60
CA SER A 408 15.75 -23.98 -11.61
C SER A 408 16.83 -22.93 -11.82
N ASP A 409 16.46 -21.65 -11.91
CA ASP A 409 17.41 -20.52 -12.06
C ASP A 409 18.33 -20.36 -10.84
N LEU A 410 17.90 -20.87 -9.67
CA LEU A 410 18.65 -20.87 -8.41
C LEU A 410 19.37 -22.20 -8.09
N GLY A 411 19.26 -23.22 -8.96
CA GLY A 411 20.01 -24.47 -8.85
C GLY A 411 19.64 -25.41 -7.68
N LEU A 412 18.39 -25.41 -7.19
CA LEU A 412 17.95 -26.33 -6.11
C LEU A 412 16.88 -27.33 -6.58
N ASN A 413 16.90 -28.55 -6.00
CA ASN A 413 16.13 -29.70 -6.48
C ASN A 413 14.87 -30.03 -5.66
N SER A 414 14.75 -29.60 -4.39
CA SER A 414 13.51 -29.73 -3.60
C SER A 414 13.40 -28.69 -2.48
N GLU A 415 12.22 -28.62 -1.85
CA GLU A 415 11.91 -27.66 -0.79
C GLU A 415 12.50 -28.03 0.58
N ASP A 416 12.77 -29.31 0.83
CA ASP A 416 13.22 -29.83 2.14
C ASP A 416 14.72 -29.59 2.41
N GLN A 417 15.46 -29.09 1.41
CA GLN A 417 16.89 -28.75 1.53
C GLN A 417 17.11 -27.35 2.13
N LEU A 418 16.05 -26.71 2.66
CA LEU A 418 16.06 -25.34 3.18
C LEU A 418 16.28 -25.32 4.71
N PRO A 419 17.34 -24.67 5.23
CA PRO A 419 17.60 -24.57 6.67
C PRO A 419 16.60 -23.68 7.39
N GLN A 420 16.21 -24.04 8.62
CA GLN A 420 15.40 -23.21 9.51
C GLN A 420 16.25 -22.15 10.24
N GLU A 421 15.71 -20.93 10.35
CA GLU A 421 16.35 -19.85 11.10
C GLU A 421 16.15 -19.96 12.61
N THR A 422 17.24 -19.69 13.33
CA THR A 422 17.27 -19.48 14.79
C THR A 422 16.87 -18.04 15.14
N LYS A 423 16.06 -17.92 16.18
CA LYS A 423 15.55 -16.66 16.76
C LYS A 423 16.71 -15.84 17.34
N ASP A 424 16.74 -14.53 17.09
CA ASP A 424 17.65 -13.60 17.77
C ASP A 424 17.00 -13.12 19.08
N ALA A 425 17.73 -13.21 20.19
CA ALA A 425 17.19 -13.10 21.55
C ALA A 425 17.39 -11.72 22.19
N GLU A 426 18.16 -10.82 21.56
CA GLU A 426 18.58 -9.54 22.16
C GLU A 426 17.98 -8.29 21.48
N TRP A 427 16.75 -8.41 20.98
CA TRP A 427 16.04 -7.29 20.36
C TRP A 427 15.37 -6.40 21.43
N ASP A 428 16.05 -5.33 21.86
CA ASP A 428 15.55 -4.37 22.87
C ASP A 428 15.30 -2.97 22.27
N PHE A 429 14.20 -2.34 22.67
CA PHE A 429 13.73 -1.06 22.16
C PHE A 429 13.64 0.00 23.26
N MET A 430 14.56 0.97 23.22
CA MET A 430 14.37 2.36 23.67
C MET A 430 15.26 3.23 22.76
N GLU A 431 14.64 3.94 21.82
CA GLU A 431 15.17 4.41 20.52
C GLU A 431 15.16 3.32 19.42
N SER A 432 14.89 3.72 18.18
CA SER A 432 14.79 2.84 16.99
C SER A 432 16.16 2.29 16.58
N CYS A 433 16.83 1.60 17.50
CA CYS A 433 18.15 1.07 17.33
C CYS A 433 18.09 -0.41 16.97
N LEU A 434 18.93 -0.82 16.04
CA LEU A 434 19.16 -2.22 15.72
C LEU A 434 20.56 -2.61 16.19
N ALA A 435 20.68 -3.80 16.77
CA ALA A 435 21.94 -4.44 17.15
C ALA A 435 21.99 -5.87 16.57
N GLY A 436 23.10 -6.58 16.74
CA GLY A 436 23.22 -8.01 16.36
C GLY A 436 23.50 -8.28 14.87
N ALA A 437 23.02 -7.43 13.97
CA ALA A 437 23.38 -7.48 12.55
C ALA A 437 24.74 -6.81 12.26
N LYS A 438 25.27 -7.02 11.05
CA LYS A 438 26.47 -6.31 10.58
C LYS A 438 26.14 -4.84 10.35
N VAL A 439 26.87 -3.95 11.02
CA VAL A 439 26.89 -2.51 10.72
C VAL A 439 27.53 -2.29 9.36
N ASN A 440 26.81 -1.61 8.46
CA ASN A 440 27.30 -1.18 7.17
C ASN A 440 27.42 0.33 7.13
N THR A 441 28.39 0.83 6.37
CA THR A 441 28.55 2.25 6.08
C THR A 441 27.92 2.56 4.74
N LEU A 442 27.15 3.65 4.66
CA LEU A 442 26.67 4.16 3.38
C LEU A 442 27.87 4.59 2.52
N SER A 443 27.79 4.35 1.21
CA SER A 443 28.73 4.92 0.25
C SER A 443 28.67 6.45 0.30
N GLN A 444 29.73 7.13 -0.17
CA GLN A 444 29.75 8.59 -0.19
C GLN A 444 28.54 9.16 -0.95
N ARG A 445 28.21 8.56 -2.09
CA ARG A 445 27.03 8.94 -2.88
C ARG A 445 25.72 8.82 -2.09
N GLU A 446 25.52 7.72 -1.36
CA GLU A 446 24.31 7.52 -0.55
C GLU A 446 24.24 8.50 0.62
N LYS A 447 25.39 8.83 1.24
CA LYS A 447 25.48 9.86 2.29
C LYS A 447 25.13 11.24 1.74
N ASP A 448 25.71 11.62 0.62
CA ASP A 448 25.46 12.92 -0.03
C ASP A 448 23.98 13.04 -0.41
N LEU A 449 23.39 11.94 -0.88
CA LEU A 449 21.98 11.87 -1.23
C LEU A 449 21.07 12.03 0.00
N ALA A 450 21.23 11.17 1.02
CA ALA A 450 20.36 11.16 2.18
C ALA A 450 20.48 12.44 3.02
N ASN A 451 21.71 12.94 3.21
CA ASN A 451 21.93 14.18 3.94
C ASN A 451 21.59 15.42 3.10
N GLY A 452 21.65 15.33 1.76
CA GLY A 452 21.17 16.38 0.85
C GLY A 452 19.66 16.61 0.95
N TYR A 453 18.87 15.59 1.30
CA TYR A 453 17.42 15.75 1.52
C TYR A 453 17.08 16.70 2.68
N ILE A 454 18.00 16.89 3.62
CA ILE A 454 17.84 17.85 4.73
C ILE A 454 17.81 19.29 4.20
N GLY A 455 18.57 19.60 3.15
CA GLY A 455 18.56 20.91 2.50
C GLY A 455 17.22 21.21 1.85
N ILE A 456 16.72 20.25 1.07
CA ILE A 456 15.37 20.27 0.46
C ILE A 456 14.29 20.46 1.54
N ASP A 457 14.35 19.71 2.64
CA ASP A 457 13.35 19.78 3.72
C ASP A 457 13.33 21.14 4.42
N LYS A 458 14.50 21.77 4.60
CA LYS A 458 14.58 23.14 5.14
C LYS A 458 13.86 24.14 4.23
N ILE A 459 14.06 24.05 2.91
CA ILE A 459 13.37 24.92 1.95
C ILE A 459 11.86 24.67 2.02
N ALA A 460 11.43 23.41 1.93
CA ALA A 460 10.01 23.03 1.97
C ALA A 460 9.30 23.56 3.22
N ARG A 461 9.96 23.55 4.39
CA ARG A 461 9.41 24.09 5.64
C ARG A 461 9.34 25.60 5.69
N VAL A 462 10.35 26.29 5.18
CA VAL A 462 10.32 27.75 5.07
C VAL A 462 9.17 28.18 4.16
N ASP A 463 9.01 27.50 3.03
CA ASP A 463 7.90 27.74 2.11
C ASP A 463 6.55 27.42 2.75
N GLY A 464 6.44 26.26 3.42
CA GLY A 464 5.22 25.85 4.12
C GLY A 464 4.76 26.86 5.17
N GLN A 465 5.71 27.45 5.92
CA GLN A 465 5.45 28.51 6.90
C GLN A 465 5.01 29.82 6.23
N LYS A 466 5.72 30.28 5.19
CA LYS A 466 5.34 31.48 4.45
C LYS A 466 3.94 31.37 3.82
N MET A 467 3.60 30.20 3.29
CA MET A 467 2.26 29.93 2.77
C MET A 467 1.20 29.94 3.87
N TYR A 468 1.53 29.44 5.06
CA TYR A 468 0.66 29.56 6.24
C TYR A 468 0.44 31.03 6.63
N ASP A 469 1.46 31.87 6.47
CA ASP A 469 1.40 33.32 6.70
C ASP A 469 0.71 34.09 5.55
N GLY A 470 0.19 33.40 4.52
CA GLY A 470 -0.58 33.97 3.42
C GLY A 470 0.25 34.41 2.21
N GLU A 471 1.54 34.05 2.15
CA GLU A 471 2.39 34.33 0.99
C GLU A 471 2.11 33.36 -0.17
N SER A 472 2.18 33.88 -1.40
CA SER A 472 2.18 33.08 -2.63
C SER A 472 3.62 32.90 -3.10
N LEU A 473 4.03 31.65 -3.30
CA LEU A 473 5.39 31.28 -3.66
C LEU A 473 5.43 30.56 -4.99
N ASP A 474 6.48 30.82 -5.78
CA ASP A 474 6.78 30.05 -6.97
C ASP A 474 7.89 29.02 -6.65
N PRO A 475 7.54 27.72 -6.58
CA PRO A 475 8.51 26.67 -6.25
C PRO A 475 9.65 26.53 -7.27
N ARG A 476 9.51 27.07 -8.49
CA ARG A 476 10.52 27.01 -9.55
C ARG A 476 11.68 27.99 -9.32
N THR A 477 11.55 28.88 -8.35
CA THR A 477 12.60 29.85 -8.00
C THR A 477 13.75 29.24 -7.19
N HIS A 478 13.53 28.06 -6.60
CA HIS A 478 14.54 27.35 -5.83
C HIS A 478 15.47 26.51 -6.72
N ASP A 479 16.74 26.48 -6.36
CA ASP A 479 17.72 25.55 -6.94
C ASP A 479 17.68 24.22 -6.19
N TRP A 480 16.68 23.40 -6.52
CA TRP A 480 16.49 22.08 -5.90
C TRP A 480 17.63 21.09 -6.19
N ASP A 481 18.42 21.33 -7.23
CA ASP A 481 19.58 20.50 -7.59
C ASP A 481 20.76 20.74 -6.65
N ASN A 482 20.89 21.92 -6.07
CA ASN A 482 21.96 22.28 -5.13
C ASN A 482 21.49 22.48 -3.68
N ALA A 483 20.19 22.34 -3.41
CA ALA A 483 19.52 22.56 -2.12
C ALA A 483 20.05 21.75 -0.93
#